data_AF-A0A497E4T2-F1
#
_entry.id   AF-A0A497E4T2-F1
#
_cell.length_a   1.000
_cell.length_b   1.000
_cell.length_c   1.000
_cell.angle_alpha   90.00
_cell.angle_beta   90.00
_cell.angle_gamma   90.00
#
_symmetry.space_group_name_H-M   'P 1'
#
loop_
_entity.id
_entity.type
_entity.pdbx_description
1 polymer ?
#
loop_
_entity_poly.entity_id
_entity_poly.type
_entity_poly.pdbx_seq_one_letter_code
_entity_poly.pdbx_strand_id
1 'polypeptide(L)'
;MNKREALKRSLMFTLFLALILFISGTSLTITYRLAEDRIKKQNRIKIEKMLKGIFSNMTDYSFDEEKDLYIIYSSNNIVGYAFLAKGKGYGGNIDILVGLEDEKTIKGVRIVKHSETPGLGSRIT
;
A
#
# COMPACT_ATOMS: atom_id res chain seq x y z
N MET A 1 -21.81 49.65 -19.61
CA MET A 1 -20.60 48.79 -19.59
C MET A 1 -20.55 47.99 -20.88
N ASN A 2 -19.49 48.10 -21.67
CA ASN A 2 -19.41 47.47 -23.01
C ASN A 2 -19.23 45.94 -22.88
N LYS A 3 -19.96 45.13 -23.65
CA LYS A 3 -19.91 43.65 -23.61
C LYS A 3 -18.48 43.10 -23.76
N ARG A 4 -17.64 43.77 -24.55
CA ARG A 4 -16.21 43.42 -24.74
C ARG A 4 -15.38 43.55 -23.46
N GLU A 5 -15.65 44.57 -22.63
CA GLU A 5 -14.92 44.81 -21.38
C GLU A 5 -15.33 43.82 -20.28
N ALA A 6 -16.62 43.45 -20.24
CA ALA A 6 -17.10 42.40 -19.35
C ALA A 6 -16.48 41.02 -19.70
N LEU A 7 -16.39 40.70 -21.01
CA LEU A 7 -15.79 39.46 -21.49
C LEU A 7 -14.30 39.36 -21.14
N LYS A 8 -13.52 40.42 -21.41
CA LYS A 8 -12.09 40.48 -21.04
C LYS A 8 -11.87 40.28 -19.55
N ARG A 9 -12.68 40.93 -18.71
CA ARG A 9 -12.58 40.80 -17.25
C ARG A 9 -12.91 39.37 -16.78
N SER A 10 -13.95 38.74 -17.33
CA SER A 10 -14.26 37.34 -17.01
C SER A 10 -13.16 36.38 -17.49
N LEU A 11 -12.61 36.60 -18.69
CA LEU A 11 -11.53 35.80 -19.24
C LEU A 11 -10.25 35.90 -18.40
N MET A 12 -9.93 37.10 -17.90
CA MET A 12 -8.80 37.33 -17.00
C MET A 12 -8.92 36.51 -15.72
N PHE A 13 -10.12 36.48 -15.10
CA PHE A 13 -10.37 35.67 -13.91
C PHE A 13 -10.32 34.16 -14.20
N THR A 14 -10.86 33.71 -15.33
CA THR A 14 -10.78 32.30 -15.75
C THR A 14 -9.34 31.86 -15.97
N LEU A 15 -8.53 32.67 -16.66
CA LEU A 15 -7.10 32.38 -16.88
C LEU A 15 -6.31 32.36 -15.57
N PHE A 16 -6.59 33.29 -14.67
CA PHE A 16 -5.95 33.33 -13.36
C PHE A 16 -6.27 32.08 -12.53
N LEU A 17 -7.53 31.65 -12.51
CA LEU A 17 -7.95 30.44 -11.80
C LEU A 17 -7.35 29.18 -12.45
N ALA A 18 -7.34 29.12 -13.79
CA ALA A 18 -6.73 28.01 -14.52
C ALA A 18 -5.24 27.88 -14.23
N LEU A 19 -4.53 29.01 -14.11
CA LEU A 19 -3.11 29.03 -13.74
C LEU A 19 -2.88 28.47 -12.33
N ILE A 20 -3.68 28.89 -11.35
CA ILE A 20 -3.58 28.37 -9.98
C ILE A 20 -3.83 26.86 -9.96
N LEU A 21 -4.90 26.40 -10.61
CA LEU A 21 -5.23 24.97 -10.68
C LEU A 21 -4.12 24.16 -11.34
N PHE A 22 -3.52 24.71 -12.40
CA PHE A 22 -2.38 24.08 -13.07
C PHE A 22 -1.17 23.96 -12.15
N ILE A 23 -0.81 25.02 -11.42
CA ILE A 23 0.31 25.01 -10.48
C ILE A 23 0.05 24.03 -9.33
N SER A 24 -1.15 24.04 -8.74
CA SER A 24 -1.50 23.13 -7.64
C SER A 24 -1.52 21.67 -8.11
N GLY A 25 -2.09 21.38 -9.28
CA GLY A 25 -2.16 20.02 -9.83
C GLY A 25 -0.79 19.46 -10.18
N THR A 26 0.09 20.28 -10.78
CA THR A 26 1.48 19.88 -11.07
C THR A 26 2.27 19.63 -9.78
N SER A 27 2.16 20.51 -8.79
CA SER A 27 2.79 20.34 -7.48
C SER A 27 2.36 19.04 -6.78
N LEU A 28 1.05 18.75 -6.77
CA LEU A 28 0.52 17.51 -6.19
C LEU A 28 1.03 16.27 -6.93
N THR A 29 1.05 16.30 -8.27
CA THR A 29 1.51 15.17 -9.09
C THR A 29 2.99 14.87 -8.87
N ILE A 30 3.84 15.89 -8.79
CA ILE A 30 5.28 15.72 -8.51
C ILE A 30 5.46 15.14 -7.11
N THR A 31 4.75 15.68 -6.12
CA THR A 31 4.82 15.20 -4.73
C THR A 31 4.41 13.73 -4.63
N TYR A 32 3.29 13.37 -5.26
CA TYR A 32 2.80 11.99 -5.29
C TYR A 32 3.83 11.04 -5.91
N ARG A 33 4.38 11.37 -7.08
CA ARG A 33 5.37 10.52 -7.77
C ARG A 33 6.64 10.31 -6.96
N LEU A 34 7.17 11.37 -6.34
CA LEU A 34 8.37 11.26 -5.49
C LEU A 34 8.10 10.46 -4.20
N ALA A 35 6.89 10.54 -3.65
CA ALA A 35 6.51 9.83 -2.45
C ALA A 35 6.21 8.34 -2.72
N GLU A 36 5.59 8.01 -3.86
CA GLU A 36 5.14 6.66 -4.21
C GLU A 36 6.29 5.64 -4.17
N ASP A 37 7.44 5.99 -4.74
CA ASP A 37 8.62 5.10 -4.76
C ASP A 37 9.11 4.76 -3.34
N ARG A 38 9.11 5.76 -2.45
CA ARG A 38 9.47 5.55 -1.04
C ARG A 38 8.46 4.67 -0.33
N ILE A 39 7.16 4.87 -0.59
CA ILE A 39 6.08 4.08 0.02
C ILE A 39 6.18 2.61 -0.42
N LYS A 40 6.38 2.35 -1.71
CA LYS A 40 6.56 0.98 -2.23
C LYS A 40 7.76 0.27 -1.60
N LYS A 41 8.89 0.97 -1.49
CA LYS A 41 10.09 0.42 -0.85
C LYS A 41 9.85 0.09 0.63
N GLN A 42 9.20 1.00 1.37
CA GLN A 42 8.85 0.78 2.78
C GLN A 42 7.88 -0.39 2.96
N ASN A 43 6.89 -0.53 2.07
CA ASN A 43 5.96 -1.66 2.11
C ASN A 43 6.68 -2.99 1.88
N ARG A 44 7.62 -3.06 0.92
CA ARG A 44 8.45 -4.26 0.68
C ARG A 44 9.26 -4.64 1.92
N ILE A 45 9.95 -3.67 2.53
CA ILE A 45 10.72 -3.89 3.77
C ILE A 45 9.80 -4.36 4.92
N LYS A 46 8.59 -3.80 5.01
CA LYS A 46 7.60 -4.20 6.02
C LYS A 46 7.14 -5.64 5.84
N ILE A 47 6.83 -6.05 4.62
CA ILE A 47 6.45 -7.43 4.29
C ILE A 47 7.63 -8.37 4.56
N GLU A 48 8.84 -8.04 4.10
CA GLU A 48 10.04 -8.85 4.37
C GLU A 48 10.26 -9.07 5.88
N LYS A 49 10.10 -8.01 6.69
CA LYS A 49 10.20 -8.10 8.15
C LYS A 49 9.12 -9.01 8.75
N MET A 50 7.89 -8.95 8.24
CA MET A 50 6.81 -9.83 8.67
C MET A 50 7.07 -11.28 8.28
N LEU A 51 7.56 -11.54 7.07
CA LEU A 51 7.95 -12.86 6.59
C LEU A 51 9.08 -13.45 7.44
N LYS A 52 10.14 -12.69 7.71
CA LYS A 52 11.21 -13.10 8.65
C LYS A 52 10.66 -13.39 10.06
N GLY A 53 9.63 -12.68 10.48
CA GLY A 53 8.94 -12.91 11.74
C GLY A 53 8.07 -14.17 11.79
N ILE A 54 7.71 -14.76 10.64
CA ILE A 54 6.98 -16.04 10.54
C ILE A 54 7.95 -17.19 10.21
N PHE A 55 8.93 -16.93 9.35
CA PHE A 55 9.93 -17.87 8.85
C PHE A 55 11.32 -17.42 9.35
N SER A 56 11.68 -17.80 10.58
CA SER A 56 12.94 -17.39 11.23
C SER A 56 14.19 -17.76 10.43
N ASN A 57 14.14 -18.84 9.66
CA ASN A 57 15.27 -19.38 8.89
C ASN A 57 15.26 -18.93 7.42
N MET A 58 14.36 -18.01 7.05
CA MET A 58 14.27 -17.49 5.68
C MET A 58 15.57 -16.80 5.27
N THR A 59 16.13 -17.23 4.15
CA THR A 59 17.27 -16.57 3.50
C THR A 59 16.82 -15.63 2.39
N ASP A 60 15.75 -16.01 1.66
CA ASP A 60 15.24 -15.25 0.52
C ASP A 60 13.75 -15.53 0.28
N TYR A 61 13.11 -14.72 -0.57
CA TYR A 61 11.73 -14.92 -1.01
C TYR A 61 11.54 -14.47 -2.46
N SER A 62 10.62 -15.12 -3.17
CA SER A 62 10.11 -14.65 -4.46
C SER A 62 8.61 -14.37 -4.36
N PHE A 63 8.09 -13.57 -5.29
CA PHE A 63 6.66 -13.31 -5.40
C PHE A 63 6.19 -13.77 -6.79
N ASP A 64 5.24 -14.70 -6.79
CA ASP A 64 4.56 -15.20 -7.98
C ASP A 64 3.34 -14.30 -8.25
N GLU A 65 3.45 -13.44 -9.28
CA GLU A 65 2.41 -12.48 -9.64
C GLU A 65 1.13 -13.15 -10.18
N GLU A 66 1.23 -14.35 -10.78
CA GLU A 66 0.05 -15.06 -11.30
C GLU A 66 -0.78 -15.66 -10.17
N LYS A 67 -0.12 -16.14 -9.11
CA LYS A 67 -0.78 -16.76 -7.96
C LYS A 67 -1.00 -15.84 -6.77
N ASP A 68 -0.51 -14.59 -6.83
CA ASP A 68 -0.48 -13.63 -5.71
C ASP A 68 0.13 -14.25 -4.43
N LEU A 69 1.24 -14.98 -4.62
CA LEU A 69 1.83 -15.85 -3.60
C LEU A 69 3.32 -15.53 -3.40
N TYR A 70 3.72 -15.37 -2.14
CA TYR A 70 5.13 -15.34 -1.74
C TYR A 70 5.64 -16.76 -1.54
N ILE A 71 6.75 -17.11 -2.19
CA ILE A 71 7.45 -18.37 -2.01
C ILE A 71 8.68 -18.09 -1.15
N ILE A 72 8.81 -18.82 -0.03
CA ILE A 72 9.85 -18.57 0.97
C ILE A 72 10.95 -19.62 0.85
N TYR A 73 12.19 -19.15 0.78
CA TYR A 73 13.37 -20.00 0.63
C TYR A 73 14.29 -19.95 1.85
N SER A 74 14.84 -21.11 2.20
CA SER A 74 15.95 -21.26 3.14
C SER A 74 17.02 -22.12 2.48
N SER A 75 18.21 -21.56 2.28
CA SER A 75 19.35 -22.29 1.70
C SER A 75 18.98 -23.01 0.39
N ASN A 76 18.34 -22.29 -0.53
CA ASN A 76 17.82 -22.77 -1.83
C ASN A 76 16.68 -23.80 -1.79
N ASN A 77 16.14 -24.14 -0.61
CA ASN A 77 14.96 -25.00 -0.50
C ASN A 77 13.71 -24.18 -0.17
N ILE A 78 12.55 -24.59 -0.70
CA ILE A 78 11.26 -24.00 -0.34
C ILE A 78 10.91 -24.46 1.08
N VAL A 79 10.65 -23.50 1.97
CA VAL A 79 10.31 -23.76 3.39
C VAL A 79 8.91 -23.29 3.77
N GLY A 80 8.17 -22.79 2.78
CA GLY A 80 6.77 -22.44 2.92
C GLY A 80 6.35 -21.36 1.94
N TYR A 81 5.12 -20.90 2.14
CA TYR A 81 4.45 -19.94 1.28
C TYR A 81 3.79 -18.86 2.13
N ALA A 82 3.50 -17.70 1.57
CA ALA A 82 2.67 -16.71 2.23
C ALA A 82 1.79 -15.97 1.23
N PHE A 83 0.62 -15.52 1.65
CA PHE A 83 -0.29 -14.75 0.80
C PHE A 83 -0.95 -13.63 1.60
N LEU A 84 -1.44 -12.62 0.87
CA LEU A 84 -2.21 -11.52 1.45
C LEU A 84 -3.70 -11.86 1.43
N ALA A 85 -4.27 -12.05 2.62
CA ALA A 85 -5.70 -12.18 2.83
C ALA A 85 -6.30 -10.84 3.24
N LYS A 86 -7.58 -10.65 2.92
CA LYS A 86 -8.37 -9.49 3.36
C LYS A 86 -9.63 -9.95 4.07
N GLY A 87 -9.86 -9.43 5.27
CA GLY A 87 -11.08 -9.67 6.04
C GLY A 87 -11.80 -8.37 6.35
N LYS A 88 -13.14 -8.41 6.48
CA LYS A 88 -13.91 -7.25 6.91
C LYS A 88 -13.84 -7.10 8.43
N GLY A 89 -13.38 -5.94 8.91
CA GLY A 89 -13.46 -5.49 10.30
C GLY A 89 -14.56 -4.43 10.50
N TYR A 90 -14.61 -3.85 11.70
CA TYR A 90 -15.53 -2.75 12.02
C TYR A 90 -15.04 -1.42 11.47
N GLY A 91 -13.74 -1.16 11.55
CA GLY A 91 -13.10 0.04 11.03
C GLY A 91 -12.78 0.00 9.53
N GLY A 92 -13.14 -1.09 8.85
CA GLY A 92 -12.85 -1.33 7.43
C GLY A 92 -12.15 -2.67 7.20
N ASN A 93 -11.52 -2.83 6.04
CA ASN A 93 -10.80 -4.06 5.73
C ASN A 93 -9.52 -4.17 6.56
N ILE A 94 -9.22 -5.40 6.97
CA ILE A 94 -7.99 -5.81 7.64
C ILE A 94 -7.17 -6.58 6.61
N ASP A 95 -5.99 -6.07 6.29
CA ASP A 95 -5.02 -6.73 5.43
C ASP A 95 -4.12 -7.63 6.29
N ILE A 96 -4.08 -8.92 5.96
CA ILE A 96 -3.47 -9.97 6.76
C ILE A 96 -2.45 -10.71 5.90
N LEU A 97 -1.23 -10.86 6.40
CA LEU A 97 -0.23 -11.74 5.81
C LEU A 97 -0.31 -13.10 6.51
N VAL A 98 -0.65 -14.13 5.74
CA VAL A 98 -0.77 -15.50 6.23
C VAL A 98 0.41 -16.29 5.71
N GLY A 99 1.20 -16.87 6.61
CA GLY A 99 2.28 -17.79 6.27
C GLY A 99 1.87 -19.23 6.48
N LEU A 100 2.16 -20.05 5.47
CA LEU A 100 1.88 -21.47 5.39
C LEU A 100 3.20 -22.25 5.40
N GLU A 101 3.24 -23.35 6.14
CA GLU A 101 4.32 -24.33 6.03
C GLU A 101 4.09 -25.25 4.82
N ASP A 102 2.83 -25.65 4.63
CA ASP A 102 2.31 -26.44 3.51
C ASP A 102 0.85 -25.99 3.21
N GLU A 103 0.17 -26.64 2.27
CA GLU A 103 -1.20 -26.29 1.86
C GLU A 103 -2.25 -26.32 3.00
N LYS A 104 -1.97 -26.99 4.12
CA LYS A 104 -2.94 -27.23 5.20
C LYS A 104 -2.53 -26.61 6.54
N THR A 105 -1.26 -26.26 6.68
CA THR A 105 -0.67 -25.87 7.98
C THR A 105 -0.30 -24.39 7.98
N ILE A 106 -1.01 -23.60 8.79
CA ILE A 106 -0.70 -22.19 9.04
C ILE A 106 0.49 -22.12 9.99
N LYS A 107 1.60 -21.57 9.51
CA LYS A 107 2.82 -21.34 10.29
C LYS A 107 2.73 -20.07 11.13
N GLY A 108 2.05 -19.05 10.62
CA GLY A 108 1.88 -17.80 11.34
C GLY A 108 1.03 -16.78 10.59
N VAL A 109 0.57 -15.77 11.32
CA VAL A 109 -0.25 -14.68 10.80
C VAL A 109 0.29 -13.35 11.29
N ARG A 110 0.31 -12.33 10.44
CA ARG A 110 0.70 -10.95 10.78
C ARG A 110 -0.29 -9.96 10.17
N ILE A 111 -0.65 -8.93 10.93
CA ILE A 111 -1.52 -7.86 10.43
C ILE A 111 -0.68 -6.83 9.69
N VAL A 112 -1.00 -6.62 8.41
CA VAL A 112 -0.30 -5.68 7.53
C VAL A 112 -0.84 -4.27 7.73
N LYS A 113 -2.18 -4.14 7.77
CA LYS A 113 -2.88 -2.86 7.90
C LYS A 113 -4.30 -3.09 8.45
N HIS A 114 -4.73 -2.20 9.33
CA HIS A 114 -6.12 -2.11 9.79
C HIS A 114 -6.44 -0.67 10.21
N SER A 115 -7.71 -0.38 10.44
CA SER A 115 -8.18 0.91 10.98
C SER A 115 -9.12 0.76 12.19
N GLU A 116 -9.06 -0.40 12.83
CA GLU A 116 -9.77 -0.68 14.09
C GLU A 116 -9.43 0.28 15.23
N THR A 117 -10.37 0.46 16.14
CA THR A 117 -10.25 1.37 17.29
C THR A 117 -9.10 0.95 18.23
N PRO A 118 -8.21 1.89 18.60
CA PRO A 118 -7.16 1.64 19.58
C PRO A 118 -7.69 1.11 20.90
N GLY A 119 -7.07 0.07 21.44
CA GLY A 119 -7.44 -0.55 22.73
C GLY A 119 -8.63 -1.52 22.67
N LEU A 120 -9.34 -1.59 21.54
CA LEU A 120 -10.45 -2.53 21.30
C LEU A 120 -10.07 -3.52 20.20
N GLY A 121 -10.27 -3.13 18.94
CA GLY A 121 -9.99 -3.97 17.78
C GLY A 121 -8.52 -3.97 17.36
N SER A 122 -7.72 -2.99 17.81
CA SER A 122 -6.28 -2.93 17.51
C SER A 122 -5.43 -3.99 18.22
N ARG A 123 -6.02 -4.84 19.07
CA ARG A 123 -5.32 -5.90 19.83
C ARG A 123 -4.81 -7.06 18.98
N ILE A 124 -5.16 -7.08 17.70
CA ILE A 124 -4.74 -8.10 16.72
C ILE A 124 -3.31 -7.88 16.20
N THR A 125 -2.73 -6.69 16.43
CA THR A 125 -1.40 -6.27 15.97
C THR A 125 -0.44 -6.23 17.13
#